data_AF-A0A848TQQ4-F1
#
_entry.id   AF-A0A848TQQ4-F1
#
_cell.length_a   1.000
_cell.length_b   1.000
_cell.length_c   1.000
_cell.angle_alpha   90.00
_cell.angle_beta   90.00
_cell.angle_gamma   90.00
#
_symmetry.space_group_name_H-M   'P 1'
#
loop_
_entity.id
_entity.type
_entity.pdbx_description
1 polymer ?
#
loop_
_entity_poly.entity_id
_entity_poly.type
_entity_poly.pdbx_seq_one_letter_code
_entity_poly.pdbx_strand_id
1 'polypeptide(L)'
;MTILILGLILWTAPHVFKRVAPVPRQAMQDRMGDASKGLIAVILLASVVLMVIGYRATDTQFLWGRSAATTGINNLLMLISVVLFGAGNSKSRLRAKMRHPMLWGTVIWALAHILVNGDIASLVLFGWLAVWALVEMQMINSAEHSYVPYD
;
A
#
# COMPACT_ATOMS: atom_id res chain seq x y z
N MET A 1 4.14 -11.44 15.56
CA MET A 1 2.90 -11.21 14.76
C MET A 1 2.10 -9.98 15.22
N THR A 2 1.82 -9.79 16.51
CA THR A 2 1.07 -8.62 17.01
C THR A 2 1.60 -7.27 16.55
N ILE A 3 2.93 -7.04 16.62
CA ILE A 3 3.56 -5.79 16.18
C ILE A 3 3.35 -5.53 14.68
N LEU A 4 3.42 -6.59 13.86
CA LEU A 4 3.18 -6.50 12.42
C LEU A 4 1.74 -6.04 12.14
N ILE A 5 0.77 -6.67 12.80
CA ILE A 5 -0.66 -6.32 12.68
C ILE A 5 -0.92 -4.87 13.13
N LEU A 6 -0.30 -4.43 14.23
CA LEU A 6 -0.39 -3.05 14.68
C LEU A 6 0.16 -2.06 13.63
N GLY A 7 1.30 -2.39 13.01
CA GLY A 7 1.83 -1.62 11.88
C GLY A 7 0.85 -1.55 10.71
N LEU A 8 0.23 -2.66 10.33
CA LEU A 8 -0.78 -2.75 9.26
C LEU A 8 -2.05 -1.93 9.56
N ILE A 9 -2.52 -1.95 10.80
CA ILE A 9 -3.66 -1.13 11.25
C ILE A 9 -3.28 0.36 11.20
N LEU A 10 -2.12 0.73 11.74
CA LEU A 10 -1.63 2.11 11.72
C LEU A 10 -1.31 2.63 10.31
N TRP A 11 -1.01 1.75 9.37
CA TRP A 11 -0.94 2.08 7.95
C TRP A 11 -2.32 2.34 7.38
N THR A 12 -3.27 1.45 7.63
CA THR A 12 -4.61 1.52 7.03
C THR A 12 -5.39 2.72 7.53
N ALA A 13 -5.37 2.99 8.84
CA ALA A 13 -6.22 3.98 9.48
C ALA A 13 -6.06 5.39 8.90
N PRO A 14 -4.85 5.98 8.76
CA PRO A 14 -4.69 7.31 8.18
C PRO A 14 -5.07 7.38 6.69
N HIS A 15 -4.87 6.30 5.93
CA HIS A 15 -5.20 6.27 4.50
C HIS A 15 -6.71 6.34 4.26
N VAL A 16 -7.50 5.62 5.06
CA VAL A 16 -8.97 5.64 4.96
C VAL A 16 -9.61 6.81 5.71
N PHE A 17 -8.88 7.47 6.62
CA PHE A 17 -9.43 8.45 7.58
C PHE A 17 -10.25 9.57 6.91
N LYS A 18 -9.72 10.17 5.83
CA LYS A 18 -10.39 11.25 5.10
C LYS A 18 -11.73 10.81 4.50
N ARG A 19 -11.87 9.53 4.13
CA ARG A 19 -13.05 8.99 3.44
C ARG A 19 -14.09 8.47 4.43
N VAL A 20 -13.66 7.83 5.52
CA VAL A 20 -14.55 7.29 6.55
C VAL A 20 -15.04 8.37 7.52
N ALA A 21 -14.18 9.31 7.87
CA ALA A 21 -14.47 10.37 8.85
C ALA A 21 -14.01 11.75 8.33
N PRO A 22 -14.64 12.28 7.26
CA PRO A 22 -14.23 13.53 6.63
C PRO A 22 -14.34 14.73 7.58
N VAL A 23 -15.40 14.80 8.40
CA VAL A 23 -15.63 15.92 9.34
C VAL A 23 -14.53 15.98 10.42
N PRO A 24 -14.20 14.88 11.15
CA PRO A 24 -13.04 14.87 12.05
C PRO A 24 -11.71 15.20 11.36
N ARG A 25 -11.47 14.69 10.14
CA ARG A 25 -10.24 14.98 9.40
C ARG A 25 -10.13 16.46 9.04
N GLN A 26 -11.25 17.11 8.68
CA GLN A 26 -11.30 18.53 8.39
C GLN A 26 -11.09 19.36 9.66
N ALA A 27 -11.77 19.04 10.77
CA ALA A 27 -11.56 19.71 12.05
C ALA A 27 -10.09 19.65 12.52
N MET A 28 -9.40 18.54 12.27
CA MET A 28 -7.96 18.42 12.53
C MET A 28 -7.12 19.35 11.64
N GLN A 29 -7.48 19.48 10.36
CA GLN A 29 -6.84 20.43 9.44
C GLN A 29 -7.05 21.87 9.88
N ASP A 30 -8.27 22.22 10.29
CA ASP A 30 -8.62 23.60 10.67
C ASP A 30 -7.90 24.03 11.95
N ARG A 31 -7.69 23.10 12.89
CA ARG A 31 -6.98 23.36 14.17
C ARG A 31 -5.47 23.44 14.01
N MET A 32 -4.87 22.61 13.16
CA MET A 32 -3.41 22.42 13.09
C MET A 32 -2.77 22.96 11.81
N GLY A 33 -3.57 23.32 10.79
CA GLY A 33 -3.08 23.62 9.46
C GLY A 33 -2.24 22.48 8.88
N ASP A 34 -1.14 22.83 8.22
CA ASP A 34 -0.24 21.85 7.59
C ASP A 34 0.46 20.91 8.56
N ALA A 35 0.54 21.23 9.86
CA ALA A 35 1.09 20.33 10.86
C ALA A 35 0.29 19.01 10.96
N SER A 36 -1.00 19.02 10.61
CA SER A 36 -1.81 17.79 10.52
C SER A 36 -1.29 16.80 9.47
N LYS A 37 -0.71 17.29 8.36
CA LYS A 37 -0.07 16.45 7.33
C LYS A 37 1.23 15.85 7.85
N GLY A 38 2.03 16.64 8.57
CA GLY A 38 3.25 16.20 9.24
C GLY A 38 2.99 15.09 10.26
N LEU A 39 1.94 15.25 11.09
CA LEU A 39 1.52 14.22 12.04
C LEU A 39 1.14 12.91 11.35
N ILE A 40 0.33 12.98 10.29
CA ILE A 40 -0.02 11.79 9.49
C ILE A 40 1.23 11.13 8.91
N ALA A 41 2.18 11.92 8.39
CA ALA A 41 3.43 11.37 7.85
C ALA A 41 4.26 10.65 8.92
N VAL A 42 4.35 11.20 10.14
CA VAL A 42 5.04 10.54 11.26
C VAL A 42 4.34 9.24 11.66
N ILE A 43 3.01 9.21 11.71
CA ILE A 43 2.23 8.00 12.00
C ILE A 43 2.48 6.94 10.93
N LEU A 44 2.48 7.32 9.65
CA LEU A 44 2.77 6.40 8.55
C LEU A 44 4.20 5.87 8.61
N LEU A 45 5.19 6.71 8.93
CA LEU A 45 6.56 6.26 9.12
C LEU A 45 6.67 5.26 10.28
N ALA A 46 6.05 5.57 11.42
CA ALA A 46 5.99 4.66 12.57
C ALA A 46 5.31 3.33 12.19
N SER A 47 4.26 3.37 11.36
CA SER A 47 3.58 2.16 10.87
C SER A 47 4.53 1.24 10.10
N VAL A 48 5.37 1.81 9.21
CA VAL A 48 6.38 1.05 8.45
C VAL A 48 7.45 0.48 9.37
N VAL A 49 7.94 1.27 10.34
CA VAL A 49 8.91 0.79 11.35
C VAL A 49 8.34 -0.40 12.13
N LEU A 50 7.08 -0.33 12.56
CA LEU A 50 6.41 -1.42 13.25
C LEU A 50 6.24 -2.65 12.34
N MET A 51 5.91 -2.48 11.06
CA MET A 51 5.89 -3.60 10.12
C MET A 51 7.26 -4.27 9.99
N VAL A 52 8.34 -3.49 9.85
CA VAL A 52 9.69 -4.04 9.71
C VAL A 52 10.11 -4.80 10.97
N ILE A 53 9.94 -4.20 12.16
CA ILE A 53 10.26 -4.83 13.43
C ILE A 53 9.39 -6.08 13.64
N GLY A 54 8.08 -5.95 13.42
CA GLY A 54 7.12 -7.03 13.60
C GLY A 54 7.35 -8.20 12.64
N TYR A 55 7.70 -7.93 11.39
CA TYR A 55 8.04 -8.94 10.40
C TYR A 55 9.31 -9.69 10.81
N ARG A 56 10.38 -8.97 11.17
CA ARG A 56 11.67 -9.58 11.56
C ARG A 56 11.61 -10.36 12.88
N ALA A 57 10.77 -9.92 13.82
CA ALA A 57 10.65 -10.53 15.14
C ALA A 57 9.61 -11.67 15.19
N THR A 58 8.93 -11.96 14.07
CA THR A 58 7.95 -13.05 14.05
C THR A 58 8.61 -14.35 13.64
N ASP A 59 8.62 -15.31 14.55
CA ASP A 59 8.83 -16.71 14.19
C ASP A 59 7.65 -17.17 13.34
N THR A 60 7.92 -17.42 12.06
CA THR A 60 6.91 -17.66 11.03
C THR A 60 7.09 -19.07 10.46
N GLN A 61 5.97 -19.74 10.23
CA GLN A 61 6.01 -21.02 9.54
C GLN A 61 6.24 -20.80 8.05
N PHE A 62 7.17 -21.56 7.52
CA PHE A 62 7.44 -21.66 6.11
C PHE A 62 6.42 -22.57 5.43
N LEU A 63 5.94 -22.15 4.26
CA LEU A 63 4.90 -22.80 3.47
C LEU A 63 5.43 -23.23 2.10
N TRP A 64 6.20 -22.38 1.42
CA TRP A 64 6.86 -22.74 0.15
C TRP A 64 8.15 -21.98 -0.10
N GLY A 65 9.01 -22.60 -0.91
CA GLY A 65 10.34 -22.09 -1.22
C GLY A 65 10.42 -21.26 -2.49
N ARG A 66 11.47 -20.45 -2.55
CA ARG A 66 11.89 -19.77 -3.78
C ARG A 66 12.53 -20.78 -4.74
N SER A 67 12.27 -20.61 -6.03
CA SER A 67 12.93 -21.32 -7.13
C SER A 67 13.51 -20.33 -8.14
N ALA A 68 14.37 -20.79 -9.04
CA ALA A 68 14.90 -19.95 -10.12
C ALA A 68 13.76 -19.40 -11.01
N ALA A 69 12.78 -20.23 -11.35
CA ALA A 69 11.62 -19.83 -12.14
C ALA A 69 10.78 -18.76 -11.43
N THR A 70 10.43 -18.96 -10.15
CA THR A 70 9.62 -17.97 -9.39
C THR A 70 10.38 -16.67 -9.15
N THR A 71 11.71 -16.72 -9.06
CA THR A 71 12.55 -15.51 -9.00
C THR A 71 12.51 -14.74 -10.31
N GLY A 72 12.59 -15.41 -11.46
CA GLY A 72 12.47 -14.78 -12.77
C GLY A 72 11.12 -14.07 -12.97
N ILE A 73 10.03 -14.76 -12.60
CA ILE A 73 8.67 -14.19 -12.63
C ILE A 73 8.57 -12.98 -11.68
N ASN A 74 9.04 -13.11 -10.44
CA ASN A 74 9.05 -12.01 -9.48
C ASN A 74 9.77 -10.78 -10.02
N ASN A 75 10.95 -10.95 -10.63
CA ASN A 75 11.73 -9.83 -11.15
C ASN A 75 10.98 -9.09 -12.26
N LEU A 76 10.30 -9.82 -13.16
CA LEU A 76 9.45 -9.22 -14.18
C LEU A 76 8.28 -8.45 -13.56
N LEU A 77 7.58 -9.03 -12.58
CA LEU A 77 6.49 -8.36 -11.86
C LEU A 77 6.97 -7.11 -11.12
N MET A 78 8.17 -7.15 -10.54
CA MET A 78 8.79 -6.00 -9.88
C MET A 78 9.11 -4.87 -10.86
N LEU A 79 9.60 -5.17 -12.07
CA LEU A 79 9.77 -4.15 -13.10
C LEU A 79 8.45 -3.48 -13.47
N ILE A 80 7.39 -4.27 -13.67
CA ILE A 80 6.04 -3.74 -13.95
C ILE A 80 5.57 -2.86 -12.78
N SER A 81 5.72 -3.31 -11.54
CA SER A 81 5.34 -2.56 -10.35
C SER A 81 6.06 -1.21 -10.24
N VAL A 82 7.39 -1.18 -10.44
CA VAL A 82 8.18 0.06 -10.39
C VAL A 82 7.75 1.03 -11.49
N VAL A 83 7.51 0.54 -12.71
CA VAL A 83 6.97 1.36 -13.81
C VAL A 83 5.63 1.98 -13.42
N LEU A 84 4.74 1.22 -12.79
CA LEU A 84 3.44 1.71 -12.33
C LEU A 84 3.53 2.73 -11.19
N PHE A 85 4.46 2.55 -10.25
CA PHE A 85 4.75 3.54 -9.21
C PHE A 85 5.24 4.86 -9.81
N GLY A 86 6.15 4.81 -10.77
CA GLY A 86 6.60 5.98 -11.52
C GLY A 86 5.47 6.61 -12.33
N ALA A 87 4.63 5.79 -12.96
CA ALA A 87 3.53 6.25 -13.80
C ALA A 87 2.53 7.12 -13.02
N GLY A 88 2.23 6.81 -11.76
CA GLY A 88 1.31 7.57 -10.92
C GLY A 88 1.71 9.02 -10.66
N ASN A 89 3.00 9.34 -10.73
CA ASN A 89 3.52 10.71 -10.58
C ASN A 89 4.00 11.32 -11.91
N SER A 90 3.94 10.56 -13.00
CA SER A 90 4.41 10.97 -14.34
C SER A 90 3.36 11.78 -15.12
N LYS A 91 3.74 12.33 -16.28
CA LYS A 91 2.81 12.85 -17.31
C LYS A 91 2.65 11.87 -18.49
N SER A 92 2.85 10.58 -18.25
CA SER A 92 2.85 9.58 -19.32
C SER A 92 1.43 9.26 -19.82
N ARG A 93 1.33 8.79 -21.08
CA ARG A 93 0.07 8.27 -21.65
C ARG A 93 -0.51 7.10 -20.85
N LEU A 94 0.33 6.39 -20.08
CA LEU A 94 -0.12 5.32 -19.20
C LEU A 94 -0.95 5.88 -18.04
N ARG A 95 -0.55 7.02 -17.47
CA ARG A 95 -1.35 7.72 -16.45
C ARG A 95 -2.69 8.21 -16.98
N ALA A 96 -2.75 8.61 -18.26
CA ALA A 96 -4.00 8.96 -18.94
C ALA A 96 -4.96 7.77 -19.11
N LYS A 97 -4.43 6.53 -19.15
CA LYS A 97 -5.24 5.33 -19.39
C LYS A 97 -5.54 4.52 -18.12
N MET A 98 -4.84 4.79 -17.03
CA MET A 98 -5.00 4.08 -15.76
C MET A 98 -5.33 5.06 -14.65
N ARG A 99 -6.46 4.82 -13.97
CA ARG A 99 -6.92 5.65 -12.86
C ARG A 99 -6.03 5.55 -11.62
N HIS A 100 -5.61 4.33 -11.27
CA HIS A 100 -4.88 4.02 -10.02
C HIS A 100 -3.55 3.31 -10.26
N PRO A 101 -2.64 3.86 -11.09
CA PRO A 101 -1.40 3.16 -11.45
C PRO A 101 -0.56 2.82 -10.22
N MET A 102 -0.45 3.73 -9.23
CA MET A 102 0.29 3.48 -8.00
C MET A 102 -0.29 2.33 -7.16
N LEU A 103 -1.62 2.28 -6.99
CA LEU A 103 -2.26 1.20 -6.22
C LEU A 103 -2.18 -0.14 -6.97
N TRP A 104 -2.26 -0.14 -8.31
CA TRP A 104 -2.00 -1.35 -9.09
C TRP A 104 -0.55 -1.81 -8.97
N GLY A 105 0.39 -0.85 -8.93
CA GLY A 105 1.79 -1.10 -8.62
C GLY A 105 1.98 -1.78 -7.27
N THR A 106 1.24 -1.35 -6.24
CA THR A 106 1.21 -1.98 -4.91
C THR A 106 0.64 -3.40 -4.94
N VAL A 107 -0.46 -3.63 -5.66
CA VAL A 107 -1.04 -4.99 -5.78
C VAL A 107 -0.06 -5.94 -6.44
N ILE A 108 0.53 -5.57 -7.57
CA ILE A 108 1.50 -6.41 -8.29
C ILE A 108 2.75 -6.64 -7.42
N TRP A 109 3.24 -5.60 -6.76
CA TRP A 109 4.35 -5.69 -5.82
C TRP A 109 4.08 -6.70 -4.71
N ALA A 110 2.91 -6.63 -4.07
CA ALA A 110 2.54 -7.52 -2.99
C ALA A 110 2.45 -8.98 -3.47
N LEU A 111 1.84 -9.23 -4.64
CA LEU A 111 1.75 -10.57 -5.22
C LEU A 111 3.14 -11.13 -5.56
N ALA A 112 4.04 -10.29 -6.10
CA ALA A 112 5.42 -10.68 -6.39
C ALA A 112 6.15 -11.08 -5.10
N HIS A 113 5.99 -10.30 -4.02
CA HIS A 113 6.62 -10.62 -2.74
C HIS A 113 6.06 -11.89 -2.10
N ILE A 114 4.75 -12.13 -2.17
CA ILE A 114 4.17 -13.40 -1.71
C ILE A 114 4.82 -14.55 -2.48
N LEU A 115 4.88 -14.49 -3.81
CA LEU A 115 5.40 -15.55 -4.67
C LEU A 115 6.78 -16.08 -4.24
N VAL A 116 7.68 -15.20 -3.80
CA VAL A 116 9.07 -15.56 -3.44
C VAL A 116 9.37 -15.56 -1.93
N ASN A 117 8.40 -15.20 -1.09
CA ASN A 117 8.49 -15.25 0.38
C ASN A 117 7.31 -16.07 0.91
N GLY A 118 7.45 -17.40 0.84
CA GLY A 118 6.39 -18.34 1.21
C GLY A 118 6.33 -18.63 2.69
N ASP A 119 6.03 -17.62 3.50
CA ASP A 119 5.82 -17.77 4.94
C ASP A 119 4.60 -16.97 5.42
N ILE A 120 4.09 -17.30 6.62
CA ILE A 120 2.86 -16.69 7.15
C ILE A 120 2.99 -15.18 7.36
N ALA A 121 4.12 -14.69 7.87
CA ALA A 121 4.35 -13.26 8.07
C ALA A 121 4.34 -12.49 6.75
N SER A 122 4.93 -13.06 5.70
CA SER A 122 4.85 -12.52 4.34
C SER A 122 3.43 -12.49 3.81
N LEU A 123 2.68 -13.58 3.94
CA LEU A 123 1.27 -13.62 3.54
C LEU A 123 0.44 -12.55 4.25
N VAL A 124 0.64 -12.37 5.55
CA VAL A 124 -0.08 -11.35 6.34
C VAL A 124 0.32 -9.94 5.88
N LEU A 125 1.60 -9.62 5.78
CA LEU A 125 2.08 -8.29 5.41
C LEU A 125 1.64 -7.91 3.99
N PHE A 126 2.05 -8.70 3.00
CA PHE A 126 1.81 -8.38 1.60
C PHE A 126 0.33 -8.62 1.21
N GLY A 127 -0.31 -9.65 1.76
CA GLY A 127 -1.73 -9.89 1.54
C GLY A 127 -2.60 -8.77 2.08
N TRP A 128 -2.30 -8.25 3.27
CA TRP A 128 -2.99 -7.08 3.82
C TRP A 128 -2.82 -5.86 2.92
N LEU A 129 -1.60 -5.56 2.47
CA LEU A 129 -1.33 -4.42 1.60
C LEU A 129 -2.01 -4.55 0.23
N ALA A 130 -2.10 -5.77 -0.32
CA ALA A 130 -2.85 -6.03 -1.56
C ALA A 130 -4.36 -5.77 -1.38
N VAL A 131 -4.96 -6.30 -0.32
CA VAL A 131 -6.38 -6.07 0.00
C VAL A 131 -6.63 -4.59 0.26
N TRP A 132 -5.79 -3.94 1.06
CA TRP A 132 -5.86 -2.51 1.34
C TRP A 132 -5.83 -1.68 0.06
N ALA A 133 -4.91 -1.98 -0.88
CA ALA A 133 -4.82 -1.25 -2.13
C ALA A 133 -6.11 -1.37 -2.97
N LEU A 134 -6.69 -2.58 -3.05
CA LEU A 134 -7.97 -2.79 -3.75
C LEU A 134 -9.14 -2.05 -3.08
N VAL A 135 -9.19 -2.06 -1.75
CA VAL A 135 -10.20 -1.33 -0.97
C VAL A 135 -10.06 0.18 -1.19
N GLU A 136 -8.85 0.74 -1.15
CA GLU A 136 -8.61 2.16 -1.44
C GLU A 136 -9.06 2.55 -2.84
N MET A 137 -8.78 1.72 -3.86
CA MET A 137 -9.27 1.99 -5.23
C MET A 137 -10.80 2.12 -5.24
N GLN A 138 -11.51 1.21 -4.58
CA GLN A 138 -12.97 1.22 -4.52
C GLN A 138 -13.49 2.44 -3.75
N MET A 139 -12.87 2.78 -2.61
CA MET A 139 -13.24 3.94 -1.81
C MET A 139 -13.00 5.26 -2.54
N ILE A 140 -11.89 5.39 -3.28
CA ILE A 140 -11.61 6.54 -4.12
C ILE A 140 -12.63 6.64 -5.25
N ASN A 141 -12.91 5.53 -5.93
CA ASN A 141 -13.90 5.50 -7.02
C ASN A 141 -15.28 5.97 -6.56
N SER A 142 -15.70 5.57 -5.36
CA SER A 142 -17.00 5.92 -4.79
C SER A 142 -17.07 7.37 -4.30
N ALA A 143 -15.93 7.99 -4.00
CA ALA A 143 -15.85 9.38 -3.56
C ALA A 143 -15.71 10.37 -4.74
N GLU A 144 -15.06 9.94 -5.83
CA GLU A 144 -14.71 10.79 -6.97
C GLU A 144 -15.36 10.27 -8.26
N HIS A 145 -16.64 10.59 -8.46
CA HIS A 145 -17.39 10.10 -9.64
C HIS A 145 -16.95 10.75 -10.96
N SER A 146 -16.36 11.94 -10.92
CA SER A 146 -15.92 12.72 -12.09
C SER A 146 -14.42 12.56 -12.34
N TYR A 147 -13.93 11.33 -12.50
CA TYR A 147 -12.54 11.12 -12.88
C TYR A 147 -12.30 11.63 -14.30
N VAL A 148 -11.50 12.68 -14.42
CA VAL A 148 -10.98 13.17 -15.69
C VAL A 148 -9.56 12.62 -15.83
N PRO A 149 -9.28 11.78 -16.85
CA PRO A 149 -7.94 11.30 -17.08
C PRO A 149 -6.97 12.45 -17.35
N TYR A 150 -5.68 12.22 -17.08
CA TYR A 150 -4.64 13.19 -17.42
C TYR A 150 -4.53 13.32 -18.94
N ASP A 151 -4.51 14.55 -19.47
CA ASP A 151 -4.37 14.83 -20.91
C ASP A 151 -2.97 14.48 -21.46
#